data_AF-A0A564WI94-F1
#
_entry.id   AF-A0A564WI94-F1
#
_cell.length_a   1.000
_cell.length_b   1.000
_cell.length_c   1.000
_cell.angle_alpha   90.00
_cell.angle_beta   90.00
_cell.angle_gamma   90.00
#
_symmetry.space_group_name_H-M   'P 1'
#
loop_
_entity.id
_entity.type
_entity.pdbx_description
1 polymer ?
#
loop_
_entity_poly.entity_id
_entity_poly.type
_entity_poly.pdbx_seq_one_letter_code
_entity_poly.pdbx_strand_id
1 'polypeptide(L)'
;MALNSYFDFAENDFRYFKASYDAGIVANMMGAMAQGICEKYMKHLISEYYKPDDAMQQKDFENILRTHSLNRLMKFLKANMGAEFSKNTQTHMRMIDGFYFSTRYPGDDSIEIDGDDVETCNDAIELCRKEVLELERELKKCEV
;
A
#
# COMPACT_ATOMS: atom_id res chain seq x y z
N MET A 1 13.16 19.46 1.30
CA MET A 1 12.38 19.18 0.07
C MET A 1 10.95 18.91 0.49
N ALA A 2 9.97 19.46 -0.22
CA ALA A 2 8.56 19.10 0.02
C ALA A 2 8.31 17.66 -0.46
N LEU A 3 7.49 16.92 0.26
CA LEU A 3 7.01 15.60 -0.18
C LEU A 3 6.00 15.85 -1.30
N ASN A 4 6.28 15.38 -2.53
CA ASN A 4 5.51 15.77 -3.72
C ASN A 4 4.82 14.59 -4.41
N SER A 5 5.13 13.35 -4.04
CA SER A 5 4.55 12.14 -4.63
C SER A 5 4.01 11.18 -3.56
N TYR A 6 3.14 10.25 -3.97
CA TYR A 6 2.72 9.16 -3.10
C TYR A 6 3.91 8.37 -2.56
N PHE A 7 4.95 8.15 -3.37
CA PHE A 7 6.17 7.48 -2.95
C PHE A 7 6.91 8.22 -1.84
N ASP A 8 7.04 9.55 -1.93
CA ASP A 8 7.71 10.35 -0.90
C ASP A 8 7.00 10.22 0.46
N PHE A 9 5.66 10.27 0.46
CA PHE A 9 4.86 10.05 1.65
C PHE A 9 4.98 8.62 2.17
N ALA A 10 4.96 7.62 1.28
CA ALA A 10 5.13 6.21 1.65
C ALA A 10 6.49 5.96 2.32
N GLU A 11 7.58 6.49 1.76
CA GLU A 11 8.92 6.36 2.34
C GLU A 11 9.05 7.11 3.68
N ASN A 12 8.39 8.25 3.83
CA ASN A 12 8.39 8.98 5.10
C ASN A 12 7.68 8.19 6.20
N ASP A 13 6.47 7.70 5.92
CA ASP A 13 5.68 6.88 6.84
C ASP A 13 6.41 5.56 7.14
N PHE A 14 7.01 4.91 6.14
CA PHE A 14 7.80 3.69 6.29
C PHE A 14 8.96 3.88 7.27
N ARG A 15 9.72 4.98 7.16
CA ARG A 15 10.83 5.27 8.09
C ARG A 15 10.34 5.41 9.53
N TYR A 16 9.21 6.07 9.73
CA TYR A 16 8.62 6.20 11.06
C TYR A 16 8.11 4.85 11.60
N PHE A 17 7.39 4.09 10.77
CA PHE A 17 6.93 2.75 11.12
C PHE A 17 8.12 1.86 11.50
N LYS A 18 9.17 1.86 10.68
CA LYS A 18 10.34 1.01 10.88
C LYS A 18 11.10 1.37 12.15
N ALA A 19 11.29 2.66 12.43
CA ALA A 19 11.89 3.11 13.69
C ALA A 19 11.05 2.68 14.92
N SER A 20 9.72 2.69 14.80
CA SER A 20 8.83 2.25 15.87
C SER A 20 8.88 0.73 16.08
N TYR A 21 8.89 -0.02 14.98
CA TYR A 21 9.02 -1.48 14.95
C TYR A 21 10.36 -1.92 15.56
N ASP A 22 11.47 -1.32 15.14
CA ASP A 22 12.82 -1.67 15.63
C ASP A 22 12.99 -1.29 17.13
N ALA A 23 12.20 -0.33 17.63
CA ALA A 23 12.13 0.01 19.05
C ALA A 23 11.22 -0.92 19.88
N GLY A 24 10.57 -1.90 19.25
CA GLY A 24 9.65 -2.83 19.91
C GLY A 24 8.31 -2.21 20.33
N ILE A 25 7.91 -1.11 19.68
CA ILE A 25 6.60 -0.48 19.95
C ILE A 25 5.50 -1.37 19.38
N VAL A 26 4.45 -1.59 20.18
CA VAL A 26 3.19 -2.19 19.75
C VAL A 26 2.07 -1.18 20.02
N ALA A 27 1.38 -0.75 18.98
CA ALA A 27 0.29 0.20 19.07
C ALA A 27 -0.67 0.06 17.89
N ASN A 28 -1.99 0.07 18.13
CA ASN A 28 -3.02 -0.08 17.08
C ASN A 28 -2.79 0.80 15.84
N MET A 29 -2.29 2.02 16.02
CA MET A 29 -2.00 2.93 14.90
C MET A 29 -0.97 2.36 13.91
N MET A 30 -0.10 1.44 14.33
CA MET A 30 0.85 0.76 13.45
C MET A 30 0.14 -0.09 12.39
N GLY A 31 -1.00 -0.71 12.71
CA GLY A 31 -1.79 -1.46 11.74
C GLY A 31 -2.35 -0.55 10.63
N ALA A 32 -3.02 0.53 11.01
CA ALA A 32 -3.51 1.52 10.05
C ALA A 32 -2.38 2.17 9.23
N MET A 33 -1.24 2.42 9.86
CA MET A 33 -0.06 2.97 9.19
C MET A 33 0.51 2.00 8.17
N ALA A 34 0.62 0.71 8.50
CA ALA A 34 1.12 -0.30 7.59
C ALA A 34 0.28 -0.42 6.32
N GLN A 35 -1.05 -0.53 6.46
CA GLN A 35 -1.95 -0.50 5.30
C GLN A 35 -1.79 0.81 4.52
N GLY A 36 -1.73 1.95 5.21
CA GLY A 36 -1.56 3.26 4.60
C GLY A 36 -0.23 3.44 3.85
N ILE A 37 0.84 2.77 4.26
CA ILE A 37 2.13 2.78 3.56
C ILE A 37 2.01 1.98 2.25
N CYS A 38 1.51 0.74 2.33
CA CYS A 38 1.35 -0.12 1.16
C CYS A 38 0.36 0.47 0.13
N GLU A 39 -0.71 1.11 0.60
CA GLU A 39 -1.65 1.85 -0.24
C GLU A 39 -0.95 2.93 -1.05
N LYS A 40 -0.12 3.76 -0.40
CA LYS A 40 0.60 4.85 -1.07
C LYS A 40 1.62 4.31 -2.08
N TYR A 41 2.34 3.24 -1.77
CA TYR A 41 3.25 2.62 -2.75
C TYR A 41 2.52 2.13 -4.01
N MET A 42 1.36 1.47 -3.87
CA MET A 42 0.58 1.06 -5.04
C MET A 42 -0.03 2.24 -5.79
N LYS A 43 -0.52 3.26 -5.08
CA LYS A 43 -1.06 4.48 -5.70
C LYS A 43 0.00 5.27 -6.45
N HIS A 44 1.27 5.22 -6.03
CA HIS A 44 2.38 5.77 -6.80
C HIS A 44 2.49 5.14 -8.18
N LEU A 45 2.46 3.80 -8.28
CA LEU A 45 2.50 3.14 -9.58
C LEU A 45 1.31 3.57 -10.46
N ILE A 46 0.11 3.61 -9.88
CA ILE A 46 -1.09 3.99 -10.61
C ILE A 46 -1.02 5.45 -11.06
N SER A 47 -0.67 6.40 -10.18
CA SER A 47 -0.65 7.84 -10.51
C SER A 47 0.37 8.18 -11.58
N GLU A 48 1.55 7.56 -11.54
CA GLU A 48 2.63 7.89 -12.45
C GLU A 48 2.49 7.22 -13.82
N TYR A 49 2.11 5.94 -13.84
CA TYR A 49 2.23 5.11 -15.06
C TYR A 49 0.90 4.73 -15.71
N TYR A 50 -0.25 4.82 -15.01
CA TYR A 50 -1.54 4.58 -15.66
C TYR A 50 -1.99 5.81 -16.43
N LYS A 51 -2.24 5.65 -17.74
CA LYS A 51 -2.77 6.70 -18.61
C LYS A 51 -4.17 6.30 -19.08
N PRO A 52 -5.25 6.91 -18.57
CA PRO A 52 -6.59 6.60 -19.04
C PRO A 52 -6.82 7.15 -20.45
N ASP A 53 -7.33 6.31 -21.35
CA ASP A 53 -7.58 6.67 -22.75
C ASP A 53 -8.95 7.34 -22.96
N ASP A 54 -9.89 7.11 -22.05
CA ASP A 54 -11.28 7.57 -22.17
C ASP A 54 -11.87 8.04 -20.82
N ALA A 55 -13.05 8.66 -20.88
CA ALA A 55 -13.73 9.22 -19.71
C ALA A 55 -14.15 8.16 -18.67
N MET A 56 -14.40 6.92 -19.10
CA MET A 56 -14.73 5.82 -18.19
C MET A 56 -13.49 5.37 -17.43
N GLN A 57 -12.37 5.17 -18.13
CA GLN A 57 -11.08 4.87 -17.50
C GLN A 57 -10.60 6.00 -16.58
N GLN A 58 -10.82 7.26 -16.97
CA GLN A 58 -10.51 8.42 -16.12
C GLN A 58 -11.29 8.37 -14.80
N LYS A 59 -12.59 8.02 -14.85
CA LYS A 59 -13.41 7.86 -13.65
C LYS A 59 -12.93 6.70 -12.79
N ASP A 60 -12.54 5.58 -13.39
CA ASP A 60 -12.00 4.43 -12.65
C ASP A 60 -10.65 4.75 -11.99
N PHE A 61 -9.79 5.51 -12.67
CA PHE A 61 -8.54 6.05 -12.12
C PHE A 61 -8.79 6.96 -10.90
N GLU A 62 -9.74 7.89 -10.98
CA GLU A 62 -10.08 8.74 -9.83
C GLU A 62 -10.66 7.93 -8.66
N ASN A 63 -11.48 6.93 -8.97
CA ASN A 63 -12.09 6.06 -7.95
C ASN A 63 -11.06 5.17 -7.25
N ILE A 64 -10.10 4.61 -8.00
CA ILE A 64 -9.09 3.74 -7.41
C ILE A 64 -8.11 4.54 -6.55
N LEU A 65 -7.76 5.78 -6.92
CA LEU A 65 -6.94 6.66 -6.08
C LEU A 65 -7.64 7.08 -4.77
N ARG A 66 -8.98 6.95 -4.67
CA ARG A 66 -9.75 7.17 -3.45
C ARG A 66 -9.98 5.91 -2.60
N THR A 67 -9.65 4.72 -3.11
CA THR A 67 -9.85 3.50 -2.32
C THR A 67 -8.80 3.34 -1.23
N HIS A 68 -9.18 2.67 -0.15
CA HIS A 68 -8.27 2.20 0.90
C HIS A 68 -8.02 0.69 0.84
N SER A 69 -8.72 -0.04 -0.05
CA SER A 69 -8.56 -1.50 -0.11
C SER A 69 -7.31 -1.88 -0.91
N LEU A 70 -6.41 -2.58 -0.24
CA LEU A 70 -5.18 -3.10 -0.86
C LEU A 70 -5.52 -4.15 -1.93
N ASN A 71 -6.52 -5.01 -1.66
CA ASN A 71 -6.99 -6.00 -2.64
C ASN A 71 -7.55 -5.34 -3.90
N ARG A 72 -8.27 -4.22 -3.78
CA ARG A 72 -8.76 -3.48 -4.95
C ARG A 72 -7.62 -2.85 -5.74
N LEU A 73 -6.62 -2.27 -5.07
CA LEU A 73 -5.44 -1.69 -5.72
C LEU A 73 -4.63 -2.74 -6.48
N MET A 74 -4.35 -3.89 -5.85
CA MET A 74 -3.64 -5.00 -6.51
C MET A 74 -4.38 -5.52 -7.74
N LYS A 75 -5.71 -5.67 -7.66
CA LYS A 75 -6.53 -6.08 -8.80
C LYS A 75 -6.50 -5.06 -9.94
N PHE A 76 -6.52 -3.76 -9.60
CA PHE A 76 -6.44 -2.70 -10.59
C PHE A 76 -5.09 -2.71 -11.34
N LEU A 77 -3.98 -2.79 -10.60
CA LEU A 77 -2.62 -2.88 -11.16
C LEU A 77 -2.49 -4.07 -12.12
N LYS A 78 -2.94 -5.25 -11.70
CA LYS A 78 -2.91 -6.46 -12.52
C LYS A 78 -3.74 -6.30 -13.80
N ALA A 79 -5.00 -5.87 -13.66
CA ALA A 79 -5.95 -5.86 -14.77
C ALA A 79 -5.67 -4.76 -15.81
N ASN A 80 -5.17 -3.61 -15.38
CA ASN A 80 -5.06 -2.42 -16.23
C ASN A 80 -3.62 -2.07 -16.62
N MET A 81 -2.62 -2.57 -15.88
CA MET A 81 -1.21 -2.21 -16.10
C MET A 81 -0.30 -3.42 -16.31
N GLY A 82 -0.83 -4.65 -16.23
CA GLY A 82 -0.03 -5.88 -16.26
C GLY A 82 0.94 -6.02 -15.09
N ALA A 83 0.83 -5.16 -14.07
CA ALA A 83 1.69 -5.13 -12.90
C ALA A 83 1.10 -6.06 -11.83
N GLU A 84 1.64 -7.28 -11.74
CA GLU A 84 1.16 -8.30 -10.80
C GLU A 84 2.18 -8.55 -9.68
N PHE A 85 1.73 -8.36 -8.44
CA PHE A 85 2.50 -8.76 -7.26
C PHE A 85 2.62 -10.28 -7.14
N SER A 86 3.70 -10.76 -6.53
CA SER A 86 3.87 -12.18 -6.22
C SER A 86 2.78 -12.68 -5.28
N LYS A 87 2.52 -14.00 -5.32
CA LYS A 87 1.54 -14.62 -4.41
C LYS A 87 1.87 -14.40 -2.94
N ASN A 88 3.16 -14.34 -2.59
CA ASN A 88 3.60 -14.11 -1.22
C ASN A 88 3.18 -12.73 -0.75
N THR A 89 3.47 -11.70 -1.55
CA THR A 89 3.11 -10.32 -1.24
C THR A 89 1.60 -10.12 -1.23
N GLN A 90 0.88 -10.72 -2.19
CA GLN A 90 -0.59 -10.69 -2.19
C GLN A 90 -1.19 -11.26 -0.88
N THR A 91 -0.62 -12.32 -0.33
CA THR A 91 -1.09 -12.91 0.94
C THR A 91 -0.90 -11.95 2.10
N HIS A 92 0.30 -11.39 2.28
CA HIS A 92 0.58 -10.45 3.37
C HIS A 92 -0.23 -9.16 3.25
N MET A 93 -0.40 -8.66 2.03
CA MET A 93 -1.25 -7.50 1.75
C MET A 93 -2.72 -7.73 2.10
N ARG A 94 -3.23 -8.96 1.97
CA ARG A 94 -4.61 -9.29 2.38
C ARG A 94 -4.75 -9.41 3.90
N MET A 95 -3.71 -9.82 4.61
CA MET A 95 -3.74 -9.91 6.08
C MET A 95 -3.95 -8.54 6.72
N ILE A 96 -3.35 -7.50 6.14
CA ILE A 96 -3.47 -6.13 6.64
C ILE A 96 -4.57 -5.30 5.94
N ASP A 97 -5.32 -5.87 4.96
CA ASP A 97 -6.40 -5.16 4.26
C ASP A 97 -7.62 -5.03 5.18
N GLY A 98 -7.84 -3.83 5.71
CA GLY A 98 -8.93 -3.52 6.65
C GLY A 98 -8.45 -2.86 7.94
N PHE A 99 -7.16 -2.99 8.27
CA PHE A 99 -6.53 -2.40 9.44
C PHE A 99 -6.70 -0.88 9.51
N TYR A 100 -6.78 -0.20 8.37
CA TYR A 100 -7.08 1.23 8.29
C TYR A 100 -8.35 1.62 9.06
N PHE A 101 -9.38 0.77 9.08
CA PHE A 101 -10.61 1.03 9.82
C PHE A 101 -10.61 0.35 11.19
N SER A 102 -10.24 -0.94 11.25
CA SER A 102 -10.40 -1.74 12.46
C SER A 102 -9.47 -1.35 13.61
N THR A 103 -8.35 -0.67 13.34
CA THR A 103 -7.37 -0.30 14.40
C THR A 103 -7.48 1.15 14.86
N ARG A 104 -8.30 1.99 14.21
CA ARG A 104 -8.35 3.44 14.48
C ARG A 104 -9.47 3.89 15.40
N TYR A 105 -10.60 3.20 15.34
CA TYR A 105 -11.82 3.63 16.02
C TYR A 105 -12.43 2.46 16.79
N PRO A 106 -12.87 2.67 18.04
CA PRO A 106 -13.59 1.64 18.79
C PRO A 106 -14.93 1.34 18.12
N GLY A 107 -15.29 0.06 18.04
CA GLY A 107 -16.53 -0.43 17.43
C GLY A 107 -16.58 -1.95 17.34
N ASP A 108 -17.67 -2.50 16.82
CA ASP A 108 -17.89 -3.96 16.75
C ASP A 108 -16.81 -4.68 15.90
N ASP A 109 -16.28 -4.00 14.89
CA ASP A 109 -15.21 -4.51 14.02
C ASP A 109 -13.80 -4.04 14.45
N SER A 110 -13.67 -3.41 15.64
CA SER A 110 -12.37 -2.93 16.11
C SER A 110 -11.50 -4.07 16.64
N ILE A 111 -10.21 -3.99 16.35
CA ILE A 111 -9.20 -4.95 16.82
C ILE A 111 -8.12 -4.23 17.61
N GLU A 112 -7.61 -4.90 18.63
CA GLU A 112 -6.35 -4.54 19.28
C GLU A 112 -5.25 -5.39 18.63
N ILE A 113 -4.20 -4.73 18.15
CA ILE A 113 -3.09 -5.44 17.50
C ILE A 113 -2.05 -5.84 18.54
N ASP A 114 -1.47 -7.02 18.37
CA ASP A 114 -0.36 -7.50 19.20
C ASP A 114 0.99 -7.44 18.46
N GLY A 115 2.02 -8.07 19.05
CA GLY A 115 3.36 -8.12 18.45
C GLY A 115 3.42 -8.91 17.14
N ASP A 116 2.64 -10.00 17.02
CA ASP A 116 2.62 -10.85 15.83
C ASP A 116 1.89 -10.13 14.68
N ASP A 117 0.86 -9.34 14.99
CA ASP A 117 0.21 -8.44 14.05
C ASP A 117 1.17 -7.35 13.55
N VAL A 118 2.00 -6.80 14.43
CA VAL A 118 3.02 -5.79 14.07
C VAL A 118 4.12 -6.40 13.20
N GLU A 119 4.53 -7.65 13.45
CA GLU A 119 5.44 -8.39 12.59
C GLU A 119 4.84 -8.62 11.19
N THR A 120 3.58 -9.07 11.14
CA THR A 120 2.81 -9.20 9.89
C THR A 120 2.75 -7.88 9.12
N CYS A 121 2.56 -6.76 9.82
CA CYS A 121 2.57 -5.43 9.23
C CYS A 121 3.94 -5.08 8.63
N ASN A 122 5.04 -5.33 9.36
CA ASN A 122 6.39 -5.09 8.86
C ASN A 122 6.66 -5.92 7.59
N ASP A 123 6.34 -7.20 7.59
CA ASP A 123 6.55 -8.09 6.45
C ASP A 123 5.75 -7.65 5.23
N ALA A 124 4.49 -7.26 5.42
CA ALA A 124 3.66 -6.73 4.35
C ALA A 124 4.25 -5.46 3.72
N ILE A 125 4.77 -4.53 4.55
CA ILE A 125 5.38 -3.28 4.04
C ILE A 125 6.68 -3.57 3.28
N GLU A 126 7.58 -4.37 3.84
CA GLU A 126 8.87 -4.70 3.22
C GLU A 126 8.68 -5.40 1.87
N LEU A 127 7.76 -6.37 1.82
CA LEU A 127 7.39 -7.07 0.58
C LEU A 127 6.76 -6.12 -0.44
N CYS A 128 5.78 -5.30 -0.02
CA CYS A 128 5.11 -4.35 -0.89
C CYS A 128 6.10 -3.34 -1.48
N ARG A 129 6.94 -2.74 -0.63
CA ARG A 129 7.97 -1.76 -1.02
C ARG A 129 8.94 -2.36 -2.04
N LYS A 130 9.46 -3.55 -1.76
CA LYS A 130 10.39 -4.24 -2.65
C LYS A 130 9.78 -4.46 -4.03
N GLU A 131 8.59 -5.05 -4.10
CA GLU A 131 7.96 -5.37 -5.37
C GLU A 131 7.50 -4.11 -6.12
N VAL A 132 7.08 -3.06 -5.43
CA VAL A 132 6.75 -1.77 -6.08
C VAL A 132 7.97 -1.18 -6.77
N LEU A 133 9.14 -1.24 -6.14
CA LEU A 133 10.39 -0.78 -6.75
C LEU A 133 10.83 -1.65 -7.95
N GLU A 134 10.52 -2.95 -7.93
CA GLU A 134 10.77 -3.87 -9.05
C GLU A 134 9.82 -3.58 -10.21
N LEU A 135 8.52 -3.50 -9.95
CA LEU A 135 7.47 -3.18 -10.94
C LEU A 135 7.68 -1.79 -11.55
N GLU A 136 8.08 -0.79 -10.77
CA GLU A 136 8.38 0.55 -11.29
C GLU A 136 9.51 0.52 -12.33
N ARG A 137 10.57 -0.28 -12.09
CA ARG A 137 11.67 -0.44 -13.04
C ARG A 137 11.22 -1.13 -14.32
N GLU A 138 10.24 -2.02 -14.26
CA GLU A 138 9.67 -2.67 -15.44
C GLU A 138 8.80 -1.71 -16.23
N LEU A 139 7.92 -0.95 -15.56
CA LEU A 139 7.06 0.06 -16.20
C LEU A 139 7.88 1.15 -16.90
N LYS A 140 8.96 1.64 -16.28
CA LYS A 140 9.88 2.61 -16.90
C LYS A 140 10.53 2.11 -18.19
N LYS A 141 10.73 0.80 -18.35
CA LYS A 141 11.32 0.23 -19.58
C LYS A 141 10.33 0.21 -20.75
N CYS A 142 9.03 0.17 -20.46
CA CYS A 142 7.97 0.16 -21.47
C CYS A 142 7.66 1.55 -22.03
N GLU A 143 8.21 2.62 -21.45
CA GLU A 143 8.08 4.01 -21.94
C GLU A 143 9.10 4.39 -23.03
N VAL A 144 9.97 3.46 -23.46
CA VAL A 144 11.04 3.67 -24.47
C VAL A 144 10.71 3.04 -25.81
#